data_AF-A0A6V7JP90-F1
#
_entry.id   AF-A0A6V7JP90-F1
#
_cell.length_a   1.000
_cell.length_b   1.000
_cell.length_c   1.000
_cell.angle_alpha   90.00
_cell.angle_beta   90.00
_cell.angle_gamma   90.00
#
_symmetry.space_group_name_H-M   'P 1'
#
loop_
_entity.id
_entity.type
_entity.pdbx_description
1 polymer ?
#
loop_
_entity_poly.entity_id
_entity_poly.type
_entity_poly.pdbx_seq_one_letter_code
_entity_poly.pdbx_strand_id
1 'polypeptide(L)'
;FEMLMKMGYKPGQGIGKSEAGLSEPISVDVKTDRLGLGKISKLRLPKNSKFHNPIAKLEELKTDDFRSRMASRKMEQLVESDLYKSQKVCEQLDTKNACFEPREVWFWPDCKQEQDENEGEEEGDEQEEEEVGEEEEEIPTGEKLEILTKYLREKYFYCVWCGATYENDEDLRDNCPGSTRNDH
;
A
#
# COMPACT_ATOMS: atom_id res chain seq x y z
N PHE A 1 -4.79 50.73 8.85
CA PHE A 1 -5.73 51.14 9.92
C PHE A 1 -6.57 52.37 9.53
N GLU A 2 -6.01 53.34 8.82
CA GLU A 2 -6.66 54.62 8.47
C GLU A 2 -7.94 54.50 7.63
N MET A 3 -7.99 53.53 6.71
CA MET A 3 -9.19 53.25 5.90
C MET A 3 -10.37 52.72 6.74
N LEU A 4 -10.11 51.91 7.77
CA LEU A 4 -11.16 51.37 8.66
C LEU A 4 -11.72 52.46 9.58
N MET A 5 -10.86 53.34 10.09
CA MET A 5 -11.28 54.50 10.91
C MET A 5 -12.19 55.45 10.12
N LYS A 6 -11.88 55.69 8.83
CA LYS A 6 -12.73 56.50 7.94
C LYS A 6 -14.11 55.87 7.65
N MET A 7 -14.27 54.57 7.89
CA MET A 7 -15.54 53.83 7.74
C MET A 7 -16.30 53.65 9.06
N GLY A 8 -15.86 54.31 10.13
CA GLY A 8 -16.55 54.31 11.43
C GLY A 8 -16.06 53.29 12.45
N TYR A 9 -14.97 52.56 12.17
CA TYR A 9 -14.38 51.65 13.15
C TYR A 9 -13.59 52.43 14.22
N LYS A 10 -13.95 52.26 15.49
CA LYS A 10 -13.17 52.74 16.64
C LYS A 10 -12.43 51.56 17.29
N PRO A 11 -11.13 51.69 17.63
CA PRO A 11 -10.39 50.64 18.31
C PRO A 11 -11.12 50.22 19.61
N GLY A 12 -11.46 48.93 19.73
CA GLY A 12 -12.17 48.39 20.89
C GLY A 12 -13.70 48.30 20.76
N GLN A 13 -14.31 48.84 19.69
CA GLN A 13 -15.74 48.61 19.40
C GLN A 13 -15.94 47.44 18.44
N GLY A 14 -17.02 46.69 18.67
CA GLY A 14 -17.46 45.62 17.78
C GLY A 14 -17.85 46.14 16.40
N ILE A 15 -17.55 45.38 15.36
CA ILE A 15 -17.86 45.76 13.98
C ILE A 15 -19.38 45.64 13.70
N GLY A 16 -19.98 46.62 13.00
CA GLY A 16 -21.38 46.61 12.56
C GLY A 16 -22.28 47.69 13.18
N LYS A 17 -23.48 47.90 12.60
CA LYS A 17 -24.42 48.99 12.98
C LYS A 17 -24.92 48.95 14.44
N SER A 18 -24.88 47.78 15.07
CA SER A 18 -25.32 47.57 16.45
C SER A 18 -24.15 47.31 17.41
N GLU A 19 -22.90 47.50 16.96
CA GLU A 19 -21.68 47.25 17.74
C GLU A 19 -21.54 45.82 18.31
N ALA A 20 -22.31 44.86 17.77
CA ALA A 20 -22.43 43.50 18.30
C ALA A 20 -21.37 42.50 17.77
N GLY A 21 -20.43 42.96 16.95
CA GLY A 21 -19.33 42.13 16.47
C GLY A 21 -18.30 41.83 17.56
N LEU A 22 -17.64 40.67 17.48
CA LEU A 22 -16.55 40.31 18.39
C LEU A 22 -15.42 41.36 18.32
N SER A 23 -15.12 41.98 19.46
CA SER A 23 -14.04 42.95 19.62
C SER A 23 -12.68 42.26 19.74
N GLU A 24 -12.68 40.99 20.18
CA GLU A 24 -11.48 40.19 20.36
C GLU A 24 -11.28 39.25 19.15
N PRO A 25 -10.03 39.10 18.68
CA PRO A 25 -9.72 38.15 17.62
C PRO A 25 -10.09 36.73 18.08
N ILE A 26 -10.61 35.92 17.15
CA ILE A 26 -10.95 34.52 17.40
C ILE A 26 -9.70 33.79 17.92
N SER A 27 -9.81 33.18 19.10
CA SER A 27 -8.70 32.45 19.69
C SER A 27 -8.38 31.20 18.86
N VAL A 28 -7.08 31.00 18.60
CA VAL A 28 -6.59 29.76 17.99
C VAL A 28 -6.37 28.76 19.11
N ASP A 29 -7.26 27.77 19.23
CA ASP A 29 -7.10 26.68 20.18
C ASP A 29 -6.26 25.57 19.54
N VAL A 30 -5.00 25.46 19.97
CA VAL A 30 -4.09 24.44 19.45
C VAL A 30 -4.43 23.12 20.11
N LYS A 31 -5.07 22.23 19.34
CA LYS A 31 -5.41 20.89 19.83
C LYS A 31 -4.14 20.13 20.19
N THR A 32 -3.94 19.86 21.47
CA THR A 32 -2.81 19.07 21.99
C THR A 32 -3.05 17.56 21.91
N ASP A 33 -4.28 17.15 21.60
CA ASP A 33 -4.65 15.74 21.54
C ASP A 33 -4.25 15.11 20.21
N ARG A 34 -3.80 13.85 20.26
CA ARG A 34 -3.54 13.00 19.09
C ARG A 34 -4.80 12.44 18.43
N LEU A 35 -5.99 12.83 18.89
CA LEU A 35 -7.26 12.40 18.30
C LEU A 35 -7.58 13.22 17.05
N GLY A 36 -8.05 12.55 16.00
CA GLY A 36 -8.45 13.19 14.75
C GLY A 36 -9.40 14.38 14.93
N LEU A 37 -9.32 15.33 14.00
CA LEU A 37 -10.25 16.47 13.90
C LEU A 37 -11.68 15.91 13.81
N GLY A 38 -12.59 16.36 14.68
CA GLY A 38 -13.96 15.84 14.79
C GLY A 38 -14.26 14.99 16.03
N LYS A 39 -13.24 14.45 16.72
CA LYS A 39 -13.42 13.90 18.08
C LYS A 39 -13.32 15.04 19.09
N ILE A 40 -14.43 15.76 19.30
CA ILE A 40 -14.54 16.77 20.35
C ILE A 40 -14.57 16.04 21.70
N SER A 41 -13.63 16.36 22.57
CA SER A 41 -13.45 15.77 23.90
C SER A 41 -14.72 15.93 24.74
N LYS A 42 -15.57 14.90 24.79
CA LYS A 42 -16.69 14.79 25.74
C LYS A 42 -16.20 14.51 27.17
N LEU A 43 -15.21 15.26 27.64
CA LEU A 43 -14.68 15.16 29.01
C LEU A 43 -15.16 16.35 29.84
N ARG A 44 -16.47 16.35 30.17
CA ARG A 44 -16.95 16.90 31.44
C ARG A 44 -17.37 15.72 32.32
N LEU A 45 -16.48 15.36 33.24
CA LEU A 45 -16.58 14.32 34.29
C LEU A 45 -17.37 14.86 35.53
N PRO A 46 -17.94 14.06 36.47
CA PRO A 46 -17.09 13.33 37.45
C PRO A 46 -17.61 12.07 38.23
N LYS A 47 -16.60 11.32 38.72
CA LYS A 47 -16.41 10.61 40.02
C LYS A 47 -17.07 9.24 40.31
N ASN A 48 -16.23 8.34 40.87
CA ASN A 48 -16.46 7.01 41.45
C ASN A 48 -16.63 5.84 40.48
N SER A 49 -15.54 5.42 39.86
CA SER A 49 -15.32 3.98 39.63
C SER A 49 -13.88 3.64 39.99
N LYS A 50 -13.73 2.47 40.61
CA LYS A 50 -12.48 1.91 41.11
C LYS A 50 -11.40 2.04 40.03
N PHE A 51 -10.17 2.36 40.45
CA PHE A 51 -8.97 2.33 39.61
C PHE A 51 -8.81 0.94 38.97
N HIS A 52 -9.48 0.71 37.85
CA HIS A 52 -9.10 -0.27 36.86
C HIS A 52 -8.30 0.54 35.85
N ASN A 53 -6.97 0.36 35.80
CA ASN A 53 -6.13 1.06 34.82
C ASN A 53 -6.71 0.79 33.41
N PRO A 54 -7.33 1.76 32.74
CA PRO A 54 -7.90 1.56 31.40
C PRO A 54 -6.79 1.45 30.34
N ILE A 55 -5.57 1.86 30.71
CA ILE A 55 -4.36 1.81 29.89
C ILE A 55 -3.91 0.36 29.70
N ALA A 56 -3.86 -0.45 30.76
CA ALA A 56 -3.43 -1.85 30.69
C ALA A 56 -4.36 -2.72 29.81
N LYS A 57 -5.68 -2.45 29.85
CA LYS A 57 -6.65 -3.15 29.00
C LYS A 57 -6.61 -2.71 27.54
N LEU A 58 -6.15 -1.49 27.26
CA LEU A 58 -5.93 -0.98 25.90
C LEU A 58 -4.63 -1.51 25.29
N GLU A 59 -3.60 -1.73 26.11
CA GLU A 59 -2.36 -2.44 25.74
C GLU A 59 -2.61 -3.94 25.48
N GLU A 60 -3.51 -4.59 26.24
CA GLU A 60 -3.92 -5.99 26.01
C GLU A 60 -4.90 -6.21 24.85
N LEU A 61 -5.55 -5.14 24.35
CA LEU A 61 -6.45 -5.21 23.19
C LEU A 61 -5.63 -5.34 21.91
N LYS A 62 -5.12 -6.54 21.61
CA LYS A 62 -4.73 -7.17 20.31
C LYS A 62 -4.48 -6.28 19.05
N THR A 63 -3.99 -5.06 19.20
CA THR A 63 -3.70 -4.17 18.06
C THR A 63 -2.49 -4.66 17.28
N ASP A 64 -1.57 -5.31 17.97
CA ASP A 64 -0.38 -5.92 17.37
C ASP A 64 -0.74 -7.11 16.47
N ASP A 65 -1.60 -8.03 16.92
CA ASP A 65 -2.13 -9.14 16.12
C ASP A 65 -2.86 -8.65 14.86
N PHE A 66 -3.67 -7.59 14.98
CA PHE A 66 -4.33 -6.97 13.82
C PHE A 66 -3.32 -6.40 12.81
N ARG A 67 -2.31 -5.65 13.28
CA ARG A 67 -1.27 -5.08 12.42
C ARG A 67 -0.46 -6.17 11.73
N SER A 68 -0.09 -7.23 12.45
CA SER A 68 0.66 -8.36 11.91
C SER A 68 -0.12 -9.07 10.81
N ARG A 69 -1.42 -9.36 11.01
CA ARG A 69 -2.25 -9.98 9.96
C ARG A 69 -2.39 -9.10 8.72
N MET A 70 -2.58 -7.80 8.91
CA MET A 70 -2.66 -6.85 7.80
C MET A 70 -1.33 -6.75 7.06
N ALA A 71 -0.20 -6.79 7.77
CA ALA A 71 1.13 -6.80 7.19
C ALA A 71 1.38 -8.09 6.38
N SER A 72 1.04 -9.26 6.92
CA SER A 72 1.14 -10.55 6.21
C SER A 72 0.33 -10.56 4.92
N ARG A 73 -0.95 -10.17 4.98
CA ARG A 73 -1.80 -10.09 3.78
C ARG A 73 -1.22 -9.13 2.73
N LYS A 74 -0.64 -8.00 3.18
CA LYS A 74 0.02 -7.07 2.26
C LYS A 74 1.31 -7.63 1.67
N MET A 75 2.06 -8.41 2.44
CA MET A 75 3.23 -9.12 1.95
C MET A 75 2.85 -10.14 0.87
N GLU A 76 1.80 -10.95 1.11
CA GLU A 76 1.29 -11.93 0.14
C GLU A 76 0.85 -11.26 -1.16
N GLN A 77 0.05 -10.18 -1.08
CA GLN A 77 -0.36 -9.39 -2.25
C GLN A 77 0.84 -8.82 -3.02
N LEU A 78 1.89 -8.39 -2.31
CA LEU A 78 3.10 -7.90 -2.96
C LEU A 78 3.81 -9.02 -3.71
N VAL A 79 3.97 -10.20 -3.10
CA VAL A 79 4.58 -11.37 -3.71
C VAL A 79 3.83 -11.79 -4.98
N GLU A 80 2.50 -11.85 -4.94
CA GLU A 80 1.66 -12.13 -6.12
C GLU A 80 1.88 -11.10 -7.24
N SER A 81 1.87 -9.81 -6.88
CA SER A 81 2.07 -8.73 -7.86
C SER A 81 3.47 -8.74 -8.48
N ASP A 82 4.49 -9.12 -7.70
CA ASP A 82 5.86 -9.22 -8.15
C ASP A 82 6.07 -10.47 -9.02
N LEU A 83 5.38 -11.57 -8.72
CA LEU A 83 5.36 -12.78 -9.55
C LEU A 83 4.76 -12.48 -10.92
N TYR A 84 3.59 -11.84 -10.98
CA TYR A 84 2.95 -11.48 -12.24
C TYR A 84 3.84 -10.60 -13.13
N LYS A 85 4.47 -9.58 -12.55
CA LYS A 85 5.42 -8.72 -13.28
C LYS A 85 6.62 -9.51 -13.80
N SER A 86 7.16 -10.41 -12.97
CA SER A 86 8.27 -11.27 -13.35
C SER A 86 7.88 -12.21 -14.50
N GLN A 87 6.66 -12.75 -14.50
CA GLN A 87 6.13 -13.60 -15.57
C GLN A 87 6.01 -12.83 -16.89
N LYS A 88 5.43 -11.63 -16.85
CA LYS A 88 5.34 -10.75 -18.03
C LYS A 88 6.71 -10.41 -18.60
N VAL A 89 7.69 -10.13 -17.74
CA VAL A 89 9.08 -9.89 -18.18
C VAL A 89 9.68 -11.15 -18.80
N CYS A 90 9.44 -12.32 -18.20
CA CYS A 90 9.90 -13.60 -18.73
C CYS A 90 9.37 -13.83 -20.15
N GLU A 91 8.07 -13.68 -20.35
CA GLU A 91 7.43 -13.77 -21.66
C GLU A 91 8.06 -12.81 -22.68
N GLN A 92 8.27 -11.55 -22.30
CA GLN A 92 8.89 -10.54 -23.16
C GLN A 92 10.35 -10.87 -23.52
N LEU A 93 11.12 -11.42 -22.58
CA LEU A 93 12.52 -11.79 -22.82
C LEU A 93 12.63 -13.09 -23.63
N ASP A 94 11.78 -14.07 -23.36
CA ASP A 94 11.71 -15.32 -24.11
C ASP A 94 11.33 -15.03 -25.58
N THR A 95 10.27 -14.24 -25.83
CA THR A 95 9.83 -13.87 -27.19
C THR A 95 10.91 -13.12 -27.97
N LYS A 96 11.63 -12.17 -27.34
CA LYS A 96 12.77 -11.47 -27.96
C LYS A 96 13.92 -12.40 -28.33
N ASN A 97 14.12 -13.48 -27.56
CA ASN A 97 15.16 -14.48 -27.79
C ASN A 97 14.64 -15.70 -28.58
N ALA A 98 13.50 -15.57 -29.26
CA ALA A 98 12.87 -16.62 -30.07
C ALA A 98 12.55 -17.92 -29.30
N CYS A 99 12.30 -17.82 -27.98
CA CYS A 99 11.68 -18.86 -27.19
C CYS A 99 10.16 -18.60 -27.16
N PHE A 100 9.39 -19.51 -27.73
CA PHE A 100 7.93 -19.39 -27.84
C PHE A 100 7.16 -20.32 -26.90
N GLU A 101 7.89 -21.05 -26.05
CA GLU A 101 7.32 -21.96 -25.06
C GLU A 101 7.96 -21.67 -23.69
N PRO A 102 7.15 -21.55 -22.63
CA PRO A 102 7.68 -21.33 -21.29
C PRO A 102 8.35 -22.61 -20.77
N ARG A 103 9.40 -22.45 -19.97
CA ARG A 103 10.12 -23.59 -19.38
C ARG A 103 9.22 -24.38 -18.41
N GLU A 104 8.43 -23.68 -17.62
CA GLU A 104 7.38 -24.24 -16.77
C GLU A 104 6.08 -23.50 -17.09
N VAL A 105 4.93 -24.17 -17.03
CA VAL A 105 3.65 -23.62 -17.48
C VAL A 105 3.34 -22.27 -16.83
N TRP A 106 3.67 -22.12 -15.54
CA TRP A 106 3.43 -20.91 -14.76
C TRP A 106 4.50 -19.81 -14.94
N PHE A 107 5.54 -19.99 -15.77
CA PHE A 107 6.55 -18.93 -16.00
C PHE A 107 5.99 -17.76 -16.79
N TRP A 108 4.96 -17.99 -17.60
CA TRP A 108 4.26 -16.94 -18.32
C TRP A 108 2.87 -16.75 -17.70
N PRO A 109 2.27 -15.57 -17.84
CA PRO A 109 0.90 -15.36 -17.42
C PRO A 109 -0.04 -16.18 -18.31
N ASP A 110 -1.09 -16.75 -17.73
CA ASP A 110 -2.16 -17.33 -18.53
C ASP A 110 -2.76 -16.25 -19.43
N CYS A 111 -2.75 -16.47 -20.75
CA CYS A 111 -3.24 -15.52 -21.77
C CYS A 111 -4.70 -15.03 -21.58
N LYS A 112 -5.43 -15.52 -20.58
CA LYS A 112 -6.83 -15.18 -20.30
C LYS A 112 -7.03 -13.82 -19.60
N GLN A 113 -5.98 -13.18 -19.07
CA GLN A 113 -6.13 -11.97 -18.22
C GLN A 113 -5.89 -10.62 -18.91
N GLU A 114 -5.72 -10.56 -20.25
CA GLU A 114 -5.42 -9.28 -20.94
C GLU A 114 -6.64 -8.37 -21.20
N GLN A 115 -7.84 -8.74 -20.75
CA GLN A 115 -9.06 -7.92 -21.00
C GLN A 115 -9.47 -6.99 -19.84
N ASP A 116 -8.86 -7.06 -18.65
CA ASP A 116 -9.36 -6.36 -17.45
C ASP A 116 -8.64 -5.05 -17.06
N GLU A 117 -7.64 -4.58 -17.82
CA GLU A 117 -6.97 -3.30 -17.50
C GLU A 117 -7.59 -2.07 -18.22
N ASN A 118 -8.66 -2.25 -18.99
CA ASN A 118 -9.35 -1.15 -19.65
C ASN A 118 -10.88 -1.34 -19.68
N GLU A 119 -11.55 -1.18 -18.53
CA GLU A 119 -12.85 -0.49 -18.34
C GLU A 119 -13.39 -0.74 -16.92
N GLY A 120 -14.00 0.28 -16.31
CA GLY A 120 -14.52 0.24 -14.94
C GLY A 120 -15.91 -0.41 -14.83
N GLU A 121 -16.23 -0.82 -13.60
CA GLU A 121 -17.58 -1.05 -13.02
C GLU A 121 -18.56 -1.93 -13.83
N GLU A 122 -18.75 -3.19 -13.40
CA GLU A 122 -20.03 -3.77 -12.88
C GLU A 122 -20.02 -5.32 -12.89
N GLU A 123 -20.37 -5.88 -11.73
CA GLU A 123 -21.23 -7.05 -11.48
C GLU A 123 -21.13 -8.32 -12.35
N GLY A 124 -20.70 -9.41 -11.69
CA GLY A 124 -21.41 -10.69 -11.70
C GLY A 124 -21.32 -11.56 -12.95
N ASP A 125 -20.47 -12.59 -12.90
CA ASP A 125 -20.79 -13.84 -13.59
C ASP A 125 -20.27 -15.04 -12.79
N GLU A 126 -21.20 -15.87 -12.35
CA GLU A 126 -20.97 -17.19 -11.79
C GLU A 126 -20.94 -18.18 -12.96
N GLN A 127 -19.76 -18.67 -13.36
CA GLN A 127 -19.73 -19.97 -14.07
C GLN A 127 -18.36 -20.64 -14.09
N GLU A 128 -18.41 -21.87 -13.58
CA GLU A 128 -17.64 -23.05 -13.99
C GLU A 128 -16.18 -23.13 -13.55
N GLU A 129 -16.06 -23.53 -12.28
CA GLU A 129 -14.96 -24.38 -11.80
C GLU A 129 -14.89 -25.65 -12.66
N GLU A 130 -14.17 -25.61 -13.79
CA GLU A 130 -13.67 -26.83 -14.39
C GLU A 130 -12.50 -27.35 -13.53
N GLU A 131 -12.84 -28.30 -12.64
CA GLU A 131 -11.90 -29.26 -12.07
C GLU A 131 -11.10 -29.93 -13.20
N VAL A 132 -9.94 -29.39 -13.52
CA VAL A 132 -8.85 -30.16 -14.12
C VAL A 132 -7.93 -30.55 -12.98
N GLY A 133 -8.22 -31.71 -12.40
CA GLY A 133 -7.38 -32.34 -11.41
C GLY A 133 -6.07 -32.80 -12.05
N GLU A 134 -4.98 -32.14 -11.68
CA GLU A 134 -3.71 -32.80 -11.48
C GLU A 134 -3.25 -32.39 -10.08
N GLU A 135 -2.89 -33.38 -9.26
CA GLU A 135 -2.26 -33.19 -7.94
C GLU A 135 -0.86 -32.59 -8.16
N GLU A 136 -0.79 -31.38 -8.69
CA GLU A 136 0.44 -30.60 -8.79
C GLU A 136 0.62 -29.99 -7.41
N GLU A 137 1.68 -30.39 -6.69
CA GLU A 137 2.03 -29.78 -5.41
C GLU A 137 1.95 -28.26 -5.57
N GLU A 138 1.00 -27.60 -4.89
CA GLU A 138 0.79 -26.16 -5.03
C GLU A 138 2.04 -25.43 -4.51
N ILE A 139 2.98 -25.16 -5.42
CA ILE A 139 4.20 -24.43 -5.08
C ILE A 139 3.77 -23.05 -4.58
N PRO A 140 4.15 -22.64 -3.35
CA PRO A 140 3.82 -21.33 -2.82
C PRO A 140 4.24 -20.21 -3.78
N THR A 141 3.45 -19.14 -3.88
CA THR A 141 3.74 -18.00 -4.77
C THR A 141 5.12 -17.37 -4.52
N GLY A 142 5.58 -17.39 -3.27
CA GLY A 142 6.94 -16.96 -2.92
C GLY A 142 8.02 -17.82 -3.54
N GLU A 143 7.88 -19.15 -3.52
CA GLU A 143 8.83 -20.08 -4.13
C GLU A 143 8.81 -19.98 -5.66
N LYS A 144 7.61 -19.83 -6.25
CA LYS A 144 7.46 -19.53 -7.69
C LYS A 144 8.25 -18.28 -8.08
N LEU A 145 8.16 -17.20 -7.30
CA LEU A 145 8.90 -15.97 -7.55
C LEU A 145 10.42 -16.17 -7.45
N GLU A 146 10.90 -16.93 -6.47
CA GLU A 146 12.32 -17.25 -6.32
C GLU A 146 12.87 -18.07 -7.50
N ILE A 147 12.14 -19.09 -7.96
CA ILE A 147 12.51 -19.91 -9.10
C ILE A 147 12.57 -19.05 -10.38
N LEU A 148 11.55 -18.22 -10.62
CA LEU A 148 11.46 -17.39 -11.80
C LEU A 148 12.53 -16.30 -11.83
N THR A 149 12.77 -15.63 -10.69
CA THR A 149 13.84 -14.63 -10.59
C THR A 149 15.22 -15.25 -10.82
N LYS A 150 15.46 -16.47 -10.32
CA LYS A 150 16.70 -17.20 -10.60
C LYS A 150 16.85 -17.51 -12.09
N TYR A 151 15.79 -17.99 -12.75
CA TYR A 151 15.79 -18.25 -14.19
C TYR A 151 16.13 -17.00 -15.01
N LEU A 152 15.51 -15.86 -14.70
CA LEU A 152 15.77 -14.58 -15.37
C LEU A 152 17.23 -14.13 -15.22
N ARG A 153 17.83 -14.40 -14.06
CA ARG A 153 19.23 -14.05 -13.77
C ARG A 153 20.23 -14.97 -14.44
N GLU A 154 19.97 -16.27 -14.50
CA GLU A 154 20.87 -17.25 -15.10
C GLU A 154 20.81 -17.24 -16.64
N LYS A 155 19.60 -17.10 -17.22
CA LYS A 155 19.41 -17.17 -18.67
C LYS A 155 19.59 -15.81 -19.36
N TYR A 156 19.10 -14.74 -18.74
CA TYR A 156 19.05 -13.42 -19.36
C TYR A 156 19.93 -12.37 -18.69
N PHE A 157 20.63 -12.73 -17.61
CA PHE A 157 21.34 -11.79 -16.77
C PHE A 157 20.46 -10.57 -16.46
N TYR A 158 19.19 -10.80 -16.14
CA TYR A 158 18.21 -9.75 -15.89
C TYR A 158 17.79 -9.75 -14.43
N CYS A 159 17.74 -8.57 -13.80
CA CYS A 159 17.20 -8.41 -12.46
C CYS A 159 15.89 -7.60 -12.50
N VAL A 160 14.79 -8.23 -12.07
CA VAL A 160 13.45 -7.63 -12.02
C VAL A 160 13.40 -6.43 -11.07
N TRP A 161 14.16 -6.47 -9.98
CA TRP A 161 14.17 -5.42 -8.97
C TRP A 161 14.95 -4.18 -9.42
N CYS A 162 16.06 -4.37 -10.13
CA CYS A 162 16.81 -3.27 -10.75
C CYS A 162 16.13 -2.73 -12.02
N GLY A 163 15.35 -3.58 -12.71
CA GLY A 163 14.80 -3.26 -14.03
C GLY A 163 15.86 -3.22 -15.14
N ALA A 164 16.98 -3.94 -14.98
CA ALA A 164 18.14 -3.86 -15.87
C ALA A 164 18.64 -5.25 -16.30
N THR A 165 19.19 -5.30 -17.52
CA THR A 165 19.99 -6.43 -18.04
C THR A 165 21.47 -6.15 -17.81
N TYR A 166 22.25 -7.21 -17.62
CA TYR A 166 23.69 -7.19 -17.40
C TYR A 166 24.40 -7.97 -18.51
N GLU A 167 25.70 -7.76 -18.68
CA GLU A 167 26.43 -8.39 -19.79
C GLU A 167 26.74 -9.87 -19.53
N ASN A 168 27.01 -10.24 -18.28
CA ASN A 168 27.35 -11.58 -17.86
C ASN A 168 27.08 -11.80 -16.35
N ASP A 169 27.30 -13.03 -15.88
CA ASP A 169 27.08 -13.41 -14.47
C ASP A 169 28.00 -12.66 -13.49
N GLU A 170 29.22 -12.29 -13.89
CA GLU A 170 30.14 -11.53 -13.05
C GLU A 170 29.64 -10.09 -12.85
N ASP A 171 29.28 -9.41 -13.94
CA ASP A 171 28.70 -8.07 -13.97
C ASP A 171 27.41 -8.00 -13.14
N LEU A 172 26.56 -9.02 -13.27
CA LEU A 172 25.33 -9.15 -12.47
C LEU A 172 25.64 -9.27 -10.97
N ARG A 173 26.70 -9.96 -10.56
CA ARG A 173 27.06 -10.14 -9.14
C ARG A 173 27.69 -8.88 -8.54
N ASP A 174 28.46 -8.15 -9.33
CA ASP A 174 29.19 -6.97 -8.86
C ASP A 174 28.29 -5.72 -8.83
N ASN A 175 27.31 -5.63 -9.72
CA ASN A 175 26.47 -4.43 -9.88
C ASN A 175 25.04 -4.56 -9.34
N CYS A 176 24.54 -5.77 -9.06
CA CYS A 176 23.18 -5.96 -8.52
C CYS A 176 23.21 -6.13 -6.98
N PRO A 177 22.41 -5.36 -6.21
CA PRO A 177 22.38 -5.43 -4.74
C PRO A 177 22.03 -6.80 -4.14
N GLY A 178 21.25 -7.62 -4.84
CA GLY A 178 20.83 -8.94 -4.36
C GLY A 178 19.77 -9.58 -5.24
N SER A 179 19.11 -10.66 -4.79
CA SER A 179 18.09 -11.41 -5.54
C SER A 179 16.67 -11.22 -5.07
N THR A 180 16.52 -10.56 -3.92
CA THR A 180 15.22 -10.34 -3.32
C THR A 180 14.83 -8.88 -3.41
N ARG A 181 13.54 -8.63 -3.22
CA ARG A 181 13.00 -7.28 -3.09
C ARG A 181 13.68 -6.48 -1.99
N ASN A 182 14.01 -7.12 -0.86
CA ASN A 182 14.59 -6.43 0.30
C ASN A 182 16.02 -5.93 0.06
N ASP A 183 16.69 -6.45 -0.95
CA ASP A 183 18.05 -6.01 -1.30
C ASP A 183 18.05 -4.68 -2.09
N HIS A 184 16.89 -4.21 -2.55
CA HIS A 184 16.72 -3.06 -3.44
C HIS A 184 15.80 -1.98 -2.84
#